data_AF-A0A3C0RDQ3-F1
#
_entry.id   AF-A0A3C0RDQ3-F1
#
_cell.length_a   1.000
_cell.length_b   1.000
_cell.length_c   1.000
_cell.angle_alpha   90.00
_cell.angle_beta   90.00
_cell.angle_gamma   90.00
#
_symmetry.space_group_name_H-M   'P 1'
#
loop_
_entity.id
_entity.type
_entity.pdbx_description
1 polymer ?
#
loop_
_entity_poly.entity_id
_entity_poly.type
_entity_poly.pdbx_seq_one_letter_code
_entity_poly.pdbx_strand_id
1 'polypeptide(L)' 'MAYGTYKGKSLKPGGGGKFAKLKDKLMAQGKSSSAAGSIAATIGRRKYGAKKMATWSSQGRRRTK' A
#
# COMPACT_ATOMS: atom_id res chain seq x y z
N MET A 1 3.63 12.55 15.60
CA MET A 1 4.09 11.17 15.28
C MET A 1 4.78 11.17 13.93
N ALA A 2 6.11 11.04 13.89
CA ALA A 2 6.85 10.88 12.64
C ALA A 2 6.54 9.50 12.05
N TYR A 3 5.84 9.45 10.93
CA TYR A 3 5.62 8.19 10.22
C TYR A 3 6.93 7.82 9.52
N GLY A 4 7.56 6.72 9.93
CA GLY A 4 8.76 6.20 9.28
C GLY A 4 8.56 5.87 7.80
N THR A 5 9.64 5.52 7.10
CA THR A 5 9.61 5.11 5.68
C THR A 5 9.85 3.62 5.52
N TYR A 6 9.24 3.02 4.51
CA TYR A 6 9.49 1.64 4.10
C TYR A 6 9.82 1.62 2.61
N LYS A 7 11.04 1.19 2.26
CA LYS A 7 11.57 1.22 0.88
C LYS A 7 11.38 2.59 0.21
N GLY A 8 11.75 3.66 0.90
CA GLY A 8 11.58 5.05 0.42
C GLY A 8 10.13 5.57 0.40
N LYS A 9 9.12 4.74 0.72
CA LYS A 9 7.71 5.13 0.74
C LYS A 9 7.25 5.43 2.17
N SER A 10 6.50 6.50 2.36
CA SER A 10 6.05 6.90 3.70
C SER A 10 5.03 5.92 4.28
N LEU A 11 5.17 5.57 5.56
CA LEU A 11 4.20 4.77 6.33
C LEU A 11 2.94 5.56 6.70
N LYS A 12 2.83 6.84 6.33
CA LYS A 12 1.56 7.57 6.49
C LYS A 12 0.45 6.95 5.63
N PRO A 13 -0.82 7.01 6.05
CA PRO A 13 -1.95 6.67 5.18
C PRO A 13 -1.84 7.43 3.85
N GLY A 14 -1.95 6.72 2.72
CA GLY A 14 -1.76 7.28 1.38
C GLY A 14 -0.31 7.51 0.93
N GLY A 15 0.69 7.17 1.75
CA GLY A 15 2.12 7.26 1.40
C GLY A 15 2.71 6.03 0.70
N GLY A 16 1.94 4.96 0.53
CA GLY A 16 2.36 3.73 -0.16
C GLY A 16 3.27 2.80 0.67
N GLY A 17 3.88 3.26 1.76
CA GLY A 17 4.77 2.45 2.60
C GLY A 17 4.05 1.31 3.31
N LYS A 18 2.84 1.54 3.84
CA LYS A 18 2.04 0.48 4.47
C LYS A 18 1.64 -0.63 3.48
N PHE A 19 1.35 -0.24 2.24
CA PHE A 19 1.02 -1.19 1.17
C PHE A 19 2.23 -2.03 0.79
N ALA A 20 3.39 -1.39 0.58
CA ALA A 20 4.63 -2.08 0.26
C ALA A 20 5.04 -3.06 1.38
N LYS A 21 4.95 -2.64 2.64
CA LYS A 21 5.25 -3.49 3.79
C LYS A 21 4.31 -4.71 3.88
N LEU A 22 3.02 -4.51 3.64
CA LEU A 22 2.04 -5.60 3.65
C LEU A 22 2.27 -6.58 2.50
N LYS A 23 2.53 -6.06 1.29
CA LYS A 23 2.85 -6.88 0.12
C LYS A 23 4.09 -7.74 0.38
N ASP A 24 5.18 -7.15 0.87
CA ASP A 24 6.41 -7.89 1.14
C ASP A 24 6.22 -8.95 2.23
N LYS A 25 5.43 -8.66 3.27
CA LYS A 25 5.07 -9.66 4.28
C LYS A 25 4.29 -10.84 3.68
N LEU A 26 3.32 -10.57 2.80
CA LEU A 26 2.56 -11.60 2.12
C LEU A 26 3.43 -12.43 1.18
N MET A 27 4.39 -11.79 0.50
CA MET A 27 5.37 -12.49 -0.33
C MET A 27 6.31 -13.38 0.50
N ALA A 28 6.76 -12.90 1.66
CA ALA A 28 7.55 -13.70 2.60
C ALA A 28 6.78 -14.91 3.16
N GLN A 29 5.44 -14.87 3.12
CA GLN A 29 4.56 -15.99 3.46
C GLN A 29 4.30 -16.93 2.27
N GLY A 30 5.07 -16.81 1.18
CA GLY A 30 4.97 -17.67 0.00
C GLY A 30 3.88 -17.26 -1.00
N LYS A 31 3.25 -16.08 -0.86
CA LYS A 31 2.30 -15.58 -1.87
C LYS A 31 3.05 -14.98 -3.05
N SER A 32 2.56 -15.22 -4.27
CA SER A 32 3.10 -14.55 -5.45
C SER A 32 2.91 -13.03 -5.35
N SER A 33 3.78 -12.28 -6.01
CA SER A 33 3.74 -10.80 -6.04
C SER A 33 2.38 -10.24 -6.48
N SER A 34 1.72 -10.92 -7.43
CA SER A 34 0.38 -10.59 -7.89
C SER A 34 -0.68 -10.84 -6.81
N ALA A 35 -0.70 -12.04 -6.21
CA ALA A 35 -1.63 -12.39 -5.15
C ALA A 35 -1.46 -11.48 -3.92
N ALA A 36 -0.23 -11.21 -3.51
CA ALA A 36 0.10 -10.31 -2.41
C ALA A 36 -0.43 -8.89 -2.66
N GLY A 37 -0.30 -8.38 -3.89
CA GLY A 37 -0.84 -7.08 -4.28
C GLY A 37 -2.37 -7.02 -4.18
N SER A 38 -3.06 -8.04 -4.70
CA SER A 38 -4.52 -8.15 -4.66
C SER A 38 -5.04 -8.25 -3.22
N ILE A 39 -4.43 -9.09 -2.38
CA ILE A 39 -4.80 -9.23 -0.97
C ILE A 39 -4.58 -7.90 -0.22
N ALA A 40 -3.43 -7.25 -0.42
CA ALA A 40 -3.14 -5.96 0.21
C ALA A 40 -4.13 -4.86 -0.23
N ALA A 41 -4.56 -4.86 -1.50
CA ALA A 41 -5.55 -3.93 -2.00
C ALA A 41 -6.94 -4.19 -1.38
N THR A 42 -7.35 -5.44 -1.28
CA THR A 42 -8.62 -5.84 -0.64
C THR A 42 -8.65 -5.45 0.84
N ILE A 43 -7.56 -5.71 1.59
CA ILE A 43 -7.41 -5.27 2.98
C ILE A 43 -7.49 -3.74 3.08
N GLY A 44 -6.79 -3.03 2.19
CA GLY A 44 -6.82 -1.57 2.13
C GLY A 44 -8.22 -0.99 1.87
N ARG A 45 -8.96 -1.57 0.92
CA ARG A 45 -10.34 -1.17 0.61
C ARG A 45 -11.30 -1.45 1.77
N ARG A 46 -11.16 -2.59 2.46
CA ARG A 46 -11.95 -2.90 3.66
C ARG A 46 -11.67 -1.92 4.80
N LYS A 47 -10.41 -1.54 5.01
CA LYS A 47 -10.01 -0.68 6.13
C LYS A 47 -10.31 0.81 5.91
N TYR A 48 -10.05 1.33 4.70
CA TYR A 48 -10.12 2.76 4.42
C TYR A 48 -11.24 3.14 3.45
N GLY A 49 -11.89 2.17 2.84
CA GLY A 49 -12.91 2.37 1.81
C GLY A 49 -12.33 2.52 0.40
N ALA A 50 -13.15 2.20 -0.60
CA ALA A 50 -12.78 2.28 -2.02
C ALA A 50 -12.42 3.72 -2.44
N LYS A 51 -13.21 4.72 -2.00
CA LYS A 51 -13.01 6.14 -2.35
C LYS A 51 -11.64 6.66 -1.90
N LYS A 52 -11.27 6.44 -0.63
CA LYS A 52 -9.96 6.87 -0.11
C LYS A 52 -8.79 6.14 -0.77
N MET A 53 -8.93 4.83 -1.00
CA MET A 53 -7.92 4.04 -1.71
C MET A 53 -7.71 4.53 -3.15
N ALA A 54 -8.78 4.87 -3.86
CA ALA A 54 -8.71 5.44 -5.21
C ALA A 54 -7.98 6.79 -5.20
N THR A 55 -8.33 7.68 -4.26
CA THR A 55 -7.64 8.98 -4.08
C THR A 55 -6.16 8.80 -3.78
N TRP A 56 -5.77 7.88 -2.90
CA TRP A 56 -4.37 7.65 -2.59
C TRP A 56 -3.60 7.01 -3.75
N SER A 57 -4.25 6.13 -4.52
CA SER A 57 -3.67 5.55 -5.74
C SER A 57 -3.42 6.63 -6.79
N SER A 58 -4.39 7.52 -7.03
CA SER A 58 -4.24 8.63 -7.99
C SER A 58 -3.18 9.63 -7.54
N GLN A 59 -3.13 9.98 -6.25
CA GLN A 59 -2.06 10.81 -5.68
C GLN A 59 -0.68 10.15 -5.82
N GLY A 60 -0.59 8.83 -5.63
CA GLY A 60 0.64 8.07 -5.86
C GLY A 60 1.10 8.16 -7.33
N ARG A 61 0.17 7.99 -8.28
CA ARG A 61 0.44 8.13 -9.72
C ARG A 61 0.90 9.53 -10.10
N ARG A 62 0.33 10.58 -9.48
CA ARG A 62 0.74 11.97 -9.72
C ARG A 62 2.13 12.31 -9.17
N ARG A 63 2.62 11.59 -8.16
CA ARG A 63 3.97 11.81 -7.59
C ARG A 63 5.09 11.15 -8.38
N THR A 64 4.75 10.17 -9.22
CA THR A 64 5.73 9.44 -10.05
C THR A 64 5.79 9.96 -11.48
N LYS A 65 4.88 10.87 -11.86
CA LYS A 65 4.90 11.60 -13.11
C LYS A 65 5.59 12.93 -12.86
#